data_AF-A0A933A806-F1
#
_entry.id   AF-A0A933A806-F1
#
_cell.length_a   1.000
_cell.length_b   1.000
_cell.length_c   1.000
_cell.angle_alpha   90.00
_cell.angle_beta   90.00
_cell.angle_gamma   90.00
#
_symmetry.space_group_name_H-M   'P 1'
#
loop_
_entity.id
_entity.type
_entity.pdbx_description
1 polymer ?
#
loop_
_entity_poly.entity_id
_entity_poly.type
_entity_poly.pdbx_seq_one_letter_code
_entity_poly.pdbx_strand_id
1 'polypeptide(L)'
;MARLKTGWFVPVLILLLSLAVLAVVACTGPTGLSGAQGPAGPTGAQGSAGPAGAQGDTGPAGPQGSAGPAGAKGDTGPAGPAGSAGAAGAAGAKGDTGPKGEPGAAPSAEVVQQAVAEALAGEPPAPEILAHAGRLYDSWVKEIKATAPTGDQPLWALQTTNTRTGKDTWRCKECHGWDYKGKGGAYSKGSHFTGYPGVINASTALSKDQLTEIMEGANDYRHDFSVLMTDLHTGHVVEFLKWGMVNLTPYIDYATKKPIGANAAAGKELYDSTCAACHGADGKLLNFGSDAEPEFLGTIAKDNPWEFIHKVRFGQPGTPMPAGVVNGWTIKQVVDVLEHAQTLPAE
;
A
#
# COMPACT_ATOMS: atom_id res chain seq x y z
N MET A 1 -52.69 -55.32 -31.53
CA MET A 1 -53.58 -54.26 -31.03
C MET A 1 -53.17 -53.90 -29.61
N ALA A 2 -53.09 -52.59 -29.30
CA ALA A 2 -53.11 -51.93 -27.96
C ALA A 2 -52.06 -52.37 -26.91
N ARG A 3 -51.07 -51.55 -26.49
CA ARG A 3 -51.05 -50.26 -25.72
C ARG A 3 -50.67 -50.49 -24.23
N LEU A 4 -49.89 -49.53 -23.72
CA LEU A 4 -49.61 -49.12 -22.31
C LEU A 4 -48.36 -49.74 -21.64
N LYS A 5 -47.29 -48.94 -21.44
CA LYS A 5 -46.93 -48.09 -20.26
C LYS A 5 -46.47 -48.97 -19.09
N THR A 6 -45.34 -48.83 -18.40
CA THR A 6 -44.47 -47.73 -17.92
C THR A 6 -43.13 -48.40 -17.52
N GLY A 7 -41.94 -47.87 -17.81
CA GLY A 7 -41.32 -46.75 -17.11
C GLY A 7 -40.59 -47.21 -15.83
N TRP A 8 -39.26 -47.14 -15.82
CA TRP A 8 -38.46 -46.44 -14.79
C TRP A 8 -37.05 -46.18 -15.36
N PHE A 9 -36.84 -44.91 -15.68
CA PHE A 9 -35.59 -44.28 -16.06
C PHE A 9 -34.67 -44.18 -14.83
N VAL A 10 -33.40 -44.56 -14.98
CA VAL A 10 -32.32 -44.08 -14.10
C VAL A 10 -31.74 -42.84 -14.78
N PRO A 11 -31.76 -41.64 -14.14
CA PRO A 11 -31.28 -40.44 -14.80
C PRO A 11 -29.75 -40.39 -14.77
N VAL A 12 -29.15 -40.40 -15.96
CA VAL A 12 -27.82 -39.85 -16.22
C VAL A 12 -27.94 -38.32 -16.12
N LEU A 13 -27.89 -37.80 -14.89
CA LEU A 13 -27.88 -36.35 -14.65
C LEU A 13 -27.01 -36.01 -13.43
N ILE A 14 -25.77 -36.51 -13.40
CA ILE A 14 -24.74 -36.03 -12.46
C ILE A 14 -23.39 -36.08 -13.17
N LEU A 15 -23.19 -35.25 -14.20
CA LEU A 15 -21.83 -34.97 -14.72
C LEU A 15 -21.70 -33.64 -15.48
N LEU A 16 -22.55 -32.64 -15.19
CA LEU A 16 -22.43 -31.30 -15.78
C LEU A 16 -22.35 -30.16 -14.75
N LEU A 17 -22.53 -30.44 -13.45
CA LEU A 17 -22.38 -29.44 -12.39
C LEU A 17 -20.94 -29.31 -11.85
N SER A 18 -20.01 -30.18 -12.23
CA SER A 18 -18.66 -30.23 -11.65
C SER A 18 -17.62 -29.36 -12.39
N LEU A 19 -17.87 -28.92 -13.63
CA LEU A 19 -16.99 -27.98 -14.34
C LEU A 19 -17.28 -26.52 -14.00
N ALA A 20 -18.55 -26.16 -13.76
CA ALA A 20 -18.92 -24.79 -13.40
C ALA A 20 -18.40 -24.37 -12.01
N VAL A 21 -18.33 -25.33 -11.07
CA VAL A 21 -17.82 -25.08 -9.72
C VAL A 21 -16.29 -24.93 -9.70
N LEU A 22 -15.56 -25.59 -10.62
CA LEU A 22 -14.11 -25.43 -10.73
C LEU A 22 -13.68 -24.10 -11.37
N ALA A 23 -14.45 -23.59 -12.35
CA ALA A 23 -14.17 -22.31 -13.00
C ALA A 23 -14.36 -21.10 -12.07
N VAL A 24 -15.34 -21.15 -11.16
CA VAL A 24 -15.59 -20.09 -10.18
C VAL A 24 -14.47 -19.97 -9.14
N VAL A 25 -13.82 -21.10 -8.79
CA VAL A 25 -12.73 -21.13 -7.80
C VAL A 25 -11.42 -20.55 -8.36
N ALA A 26 -11.21 -20.55 -9.67
CA ALA A 26 -10.02 -19.98 -10.31
C ALA A 26 -10.08 -18.44 -10.47
N CYS A 27 -11.28 -17.83 -10.48
CA CYS A 27 -11.41 -16.37 -10.58
C CYS A 27 -11.46 -15.68 -9.20
N THR A 28 -11.49 -16.39 -8.07
CA THR A 28 -11.48 -15.76 -6.73
C THR A 28 -10.06 -15.40 -6.29
N GLY A 29 -9.74 -14.11 -6.24
CA GLY A 29 -8.65 -13.60 -5.40
C GLY A 29 -8.91 -13.89 -3.90
N PRO A 30 -7.90 -13.75 -3.02
CA PRO A 30 -8.09 -14.00 -1.60
C PRO A 30 -9.25 -13.15 -1.07
N THR A 31 -10.13 -13.78 -0.28
CA THR A 31 -11.21 -13.10 0.43
C THR A 31 -10.62 -11.96 1.25
N GLY A 32 -11.18 -10.74 1.11
CA GLY A 32 -10.71 -9.57 1.85
C GLY A 32 -10.59 -9.88 3.34
N LEU A 33 -9.40 -9.62 3.91
CA LEU A 33 -9.16 -9.79 5.34
C LEU A 33 -10.11 -8.89 6.12
N SER A 34 -10.78 -9.44 7.15
CA SER A 34 -11.34 -8.61 8.21
C SER A 34 -10.23 -7.71 8.76
N GLY A 35 -10.50 -6.41 8.88
CA GLY A 35 -9.51 -5.43 9.32
C GLY A 35 -8.79 -5.89 10.57
N ALA A 36 -7.45 -5.90 10.53
CA ALA A 36 -6.64 -6.21 11.68
C ALA A 36 -7.01 -5.27 12.84
N GLN A 37 -7.23 -5.83 14.03
CA GLN A 37 -7.33 -5.04 15.25
C GLN A 37 -6.06 -4.19 15.38
N GLY A 38 -6.21 -2.87 15.54
CA GLY A 38 -5.08 -1.95 15.66
C GLY A 38 -4.13 -2.39 16.79
N PRO A 39 -2.81 -2.19 16.63
CA PRO A 39 -1.86 -2.57 17.66
C PRO A 39 -2.18 -1.88 18.98
N ALA A 40 -1.96 -2.59 20.10
CA ALA A 40 -2.04 -1.99 21.42
C ALA A 40 -1.06 -0.82 21.50
N GLY A 41 -1.51 0.31 22.05
CA GLY A 41 -0.66 1.48 22.26
C GLY A 41 0.60 1.11 23.07
N PRO A 42 1.73 1.80 22.85
CA PRO A 42 2.97 1.49 23.56
C PRO A 42 2.77 1.61 25.07
N THR A 43 3.26 0.62 25.81
CA THR A 43 3.35 0.72 27.27
C THR A 43 4.26 1.89 27.62
N GLY A 44 3.78 2.81 28.46
CA GLY A 44 4.56 3.96 28.90
C GLY A 44 5.90 3.53 29.48
N ALA A 45 6.96 4.30 29.21
CA ALA A 45 8.32 3.97 29.67
C ALA A 45 8.33 3.73 31.19
N GLN A 46 8.88 2.59 31.59
CA GLN A 46 9.13 2.29 33.01
C GLN A 46 10.09 3.35 33.56
N GLY A 47 9.69 4.02 34.64
CA GLY A 47 10.56 4.98 35.33
C GLY A 47 11.90 4.32 35.71
N SER A 48 13.00 5.05 35.51
CA SER A 48 14.33 4.56 35.86
C SER A 48 14.42 4.19 37.34
N ALA A 49 15.11 3.09 37.64
CA ALA A 49 15.41 2.71 39.01
C ALA A 49 16.25 3.81 39.68
N GLY A 50 15.87 4.21 40.89
CA GLY A 50 16.67 5.14 41.68
C GLY A 50 18.07 4.56 41.95
N PRO A 51 19.14 5.39 42.00
CA PRO A 51 20.48 4.90 42.29
C PRO A 51 20.54 4.26 43.69
N ALA A 52 21.39 3.24 43.83
CA ALA A 52 21.66 2.58 45.11
C ALA A 52 22.20 3.59 46.13
N GLY A 53 21.73 3.53 47.37
CA GLY A 53 22.25 4.35 48.46
C GLY A 53 23.74 4.09 48.66
N ALA A 54 24.52 5.16 48.91
CA ALA A 54 25.95 5.04 49.16
C ALA A 54 26.21 4.19 50.42
N GLN A 55 27.22 3.31 50.33
CA GLN A 55 27.74 2.53 51.45
C GLN A 55 28.21 3.49 52.55
N GLY A 56 27.75 3.29 53.79
CA GLY A 56 28.13 4.15 54.92
C GLY A 56 29.64 4.12 55.17
N ASP A 57 30.20 5.28 55.54
CA ASP A 57 31.63 5.43 55.80
C ASP A 57 32.10 4.56 56.97
N THR A 58 33.30 4.01 56.83
CA THR A 58 33.99 3.25 57.87
C THR A 58 34.29 4.18 59.06
N GLY A 59 33.87 3.80 60.26
CA GLY A 59 34.04 4.62 61.46
C GLY A 59 35.51 4.93 61.77
N PRO A 60 35.81 6.10 62.39
CA PRO A 60 37.18 6.51 62.68
C PRO A 60 37.89 5.56 63.65
N ALA A 61 39.20 5.42 63.48
CA ALA A 61 40.07 4.60 64.31
C ALA A 61 40.00 5.04 65.79
N GLY A 62 39.79 4.07 66.69
CA GLY A 62 39.71 4.32 68.12
C GLY A 62 41.05 4.79 68.70
N PRO A 63 41.04 5.67 69.72
CA PRO A 63 42.27 6.13 70.36
C PRO A 63 42.97 5.00 71.11
N GLN A 64 44.31 5.01 71.07
CA GLN A 64 45.18 4.04 71.72
C GLN A 64 45.05 4.13 73.25
N GLY A 65 44.48 3.09 73.87
CA GLY A 65 44.42 2.90 75.32
C GLY A 65 45.60 2.07 75.84
N SER A 66 46.17 2.50 76.96
CA SER A 66 47.29 1.88 77.69
C SER A 66 46.91 0.55 78.37
N ALA A 67 47.94 -0.24 78.72
CA ALA A 67 47.83 -1.64 79.12
C ALA A 67 47.35 -1.90 80.57
N GLY A 68 46.47 -2.91 80.69
CA GLY A 68 46.35 -3.87 81.81
C GLY A 68 45.33 -3.54 82.91
N PRO A 69 44.99 -4.50 83.79
CA PRO A 69 44.66 -5.92 83.59
C PRO A 69 43.17 -6.20 83.94
N ALA A 70 42.78 -7.48 83.86
CA ALA A 70 41.41 -8.01 83.86
C ALA A 70 40.50 -7.67 85.07
N GLY A 71 39.19 -7.57 84.79
CA GLY A 71 38.11 -7.64 85.78
C GLY A 71 36.73 -7.69 85.11
N ALA A 72 35.87 -8.61 85.54
CA ALA A 72 34.66 -9.05 84.85
C ALA A 72 33.41 -8.15 85.00
N LYS A 73 32.62 -8.16 83.91
CA LYS A 73 31.17 -7.97 83.71
C LYS A 73 30.32 -7.24 84.77
N GLY A 74 29.61 -6.20 84.30
CA GLY A 74 28.33 -5.71 84.83
C GLY A 74 27.36 -5.37 83.69
N ASP A 75 26.08 -5.66 83.87
CA ASP A 75 25.05 -5.80 82.83
C ASP A 75 24.55 -4.50 82.16
N THR A 76 23.89 -4.72 81.01
CA THR A 76 23.39 -3.76 80.01
C THR A 76 22.41 -2.71 80.55
N GLY A 77 22.68 -1.43 80.28
CA GLY A 77 21.74 -0.32 80.53
C GLY A 77 20.69 -0.16 79.41
N PRO A 78 19.52 0.44 79.71
CA PRO A 78 18.37 0.50 78.82
C PRO A 78 18.57 1.40 77.59
N ALA A 79 17.82 1.10 76.53
CA ALA A 79 17.86 1.81 75.25
C ALA A 79 17.40 3.28 75.37
N GLY A 80 18.16 4.20 74.77
CA GLY A 80 17.85 5.64 74.73
C GLY A 80 16.79 6.01 73.69
N PRO A 81 16.12 7.17 73.85
CA PRO A 81 15.00 7.60 73.01
C PRO A 81 15.40 8.00 71.58
N ALA A 82 14.43 7.94 70.67
CA ALA A 82 14.59 8.29 69.25
C ALA A 82 14.99 9.76 69.05
N GLY A 83 16.03 9.98 68.23
CA GLY A 83 16.52 11.31 67.88
C GLY A 83 15.60 12.06 66.91
N SER A 84 15.59 13.39 67.00
CA SER A 84 14.79 14.31 66.19
C SER A 84 15.23 14.38 64.72
N ALA A 85 14.28 14.74 63.85
CA ALA A 85 14.51 14.93 62.41
C ALA A 85 15.58 16.01 62.14
N GLY A 86 16.59 15.65 61.34
CA GLY A 86 17.65 16.56 60.92
C GLY A 86 17.18 17.61 59.92
N ALA A 87 17.76 18.82 60.01
CA ALA A 87 17.45 19.95 59.13
C ALA A 87 17.86 19.72 57.67
N ALA A 88 17.14 20.37 56.75
CA ALA A 88 17.44 20.34 55.32
C ALA A 88 18.86 20.86 55.02
N GLY A 89 19.66 20.06 54.32
CA GLY A 89 21.01 20.42 53.90
C GLY A 89 21.02 21.51 52.83
N ALA A 90 22.01 22.40 52.88
CA ALA A 90 22.20 23.50 51.94
C ALA A 90 22.45 23.01 50.49
N ALA A 91 22.04 23.82 49.51
CA ALA A 91 22.27 23.56 48.09
C ALA A 91 23.78 23.43 47.78
N GLY A 92 24.16 22.29 47.19
CA GLY A 92 25.54 22.05 46.75
C GLY A 92 25.93 22.96 45.58
N ALA A 93 27.21 23.36 45.54
CA ALA A 93 27.76 24.23 44.51
C ALA A 93 27.62 23.63 43.10
N LYS A 94 27.38 24.51 42.12
CA LYS A 94 27.33 24.18 40.69
C LYS A 94 28.68 23.58 40.25
N GLY A 95 28.66 22.31 39.83
CA GLY A 95 29.84 21.66 39.24
C GLY A 95 30.21 22.27 37.90
N ASP A 96 31.52 22.35 37.63
CA ASP A 96 32.05 22.91 36.39
C ASP A 96 31.67 22.07 35.16
N THR A 97 31.44 22.76 34.04
CA THR A 97 31.11 22.17 32.74
C THR A 97 32.26 21.28 32.25
N GLY A 98 31.98 20.00 31.99
CA GLY A 98 32.94 19.10 31.35
C GLY A 98 33.35 19.56 29.95
N PRO A 99 34.51 19.12 29.43
CA PRO A 99 34.98 19.51 28.11
C PRO A 99 33.97 19.12 27.03
N LYS A 100 33.74 20.05 26.09
CA LYS A 100 32.89 19.84 24.91
C LYS A 100 33.45 18.68 24.09
N GLY A 101 32.66 17.62 23.89
CA GLY A 101 33.02 16.52 22.99
C GLY A 101 33.32 17.05 21.58
N GLU A 102 34.32 16.46 20.92
CA GLU A 102 34.63 16.79 19.53
C GLU A 102 33.39 16.55 18.64
N PRO A 103 33.08 17.45 17.69
CA PRO A 103 32.02 17.21 16.72
C PRO A 103 32.32 15.92 15.95
N GLY A 104 31.38 14.97 15.99
CA GLY A 104 31.47 13.78 15.15
C GLY A 104 31.63 14.20 13.68
N ALA A 105 32.53 13.54 12.96
CA ALA A 105 32.75 13.80 11.53
C ALA A 105 31.40 13.76 10.78
N ALA A 106 31.18 14.75 9.93
CA ALA A 106 29.98 14.78 9.09
C ALA A 106 29.90 13.47 8.28
N PRO A 107 28.74 12.78 8.26
CA PRO A 107 28.57 11.61 7.41
C PRO A 107 28.89 11.99 5.96
N SER A 108 29.54 11.07 5.23
CA SER A 108 29.89 11.34 3.83
C SER A 108 28.62 11.66 3.03
N ALA A 109 28.77 12.45 1.96
CA ALA A 109 27.63 12.79 1.09
C ALA A 109 26.89 11.53 0.61
N GLU A 110 27.61 10.41 0.46
CA GLU A 110 27.07 9.10 0.08
C GLU A 110 26.27 8.42 1.20
N VAL A 111 26.73 8.49 2.46
CA VAL A 111 25.97 8.02 3.63
C VAL A 111 24.74 8.89 3.89
N VAL A 112 24.84 10.20 3.65
CA VAL A 112 23.68 11.10 3.71
C VAL A 112 22.71 10.81 2.57
N GLN A 113 23.18 10.56 1.36
CA GLN A 113 22.33 10.20 0.22
C GLN A 113 21.67 8.83 0.39
N GLN A 114 22.37 7.87 1.00
CA GLN A 114 21.82 6.56 1.32
C GLN A 114 20.82 6.65 2.48
N ALA A 115 21.11 7.38 3.55
CA ALA A 115 20.16 7.62 4.64
C ALA A 115 18.96 8.47 4.19
N VAL A 116 19.12 9.39 3.23
CA VAL A 116 18.03 10.14 2.60
C VAL A 116 17.23 9.26 1.65
N ALA A 117 17.87 8.35 0.89
CA ALA A 117 17.17 7.37 0.06
C ALA A 117 16.39 6.37 0.92
N GLU A 118 16.95 5.91 2.04
CA GLU A 118 16.31 5.03 3.04
C GLU A 118 15.23 5.76 3.84
N ALA A 119 15.38 7.06 4.14
CA ALA A 119 14.35 7.88 4.78
C ALA A 119 13.22 8.30 3.82
N LEU A 120 13.50 8.40 2.51
CA LEU A 120 12.50 8.67 1.46
C LEU A 120 11.81 7.39 0.96
N ALA A 121 12.40 6.23 1.23
CA ALA A 121 11.85 4.91 0.96
C ALA A 121 11.33 4.29 2.25
N GLY A 122 10.06 4.57 2.59
CA GLY A 122 9.32 3.58 3.40
C GLY A 122 9.45 2.19 2.76
N GLU A 123 9.23 1.12 3.51
CA GLU A 123 9.14 -0.19 2.87
C GLU A 123 7.94 -0.20 1.91
N PRO A 124 8.06 -0.83 0.72
CA PRO A 124 6.91 -0.99 -0.15
C PRO A 124 5.83 -1.77 0.61
N PRO A 125 4.55 -1.42 0.45
CA PRO A 125 3.47 -2.11 1.14
C PRO A 125 3.38 -3.56 0.66
N ALA A 126 2.63 -4.38 1.42
CA ALA A 126 2.29 -5.72 0.97
C ALA A 126 1.64 -5.68 -0.44
N PRO A 127 1.94 -6.66 -1.32
CA PRO A 127 1.40 -6.69 -2.68
C PRO A 127 -0.13 -6.59 -2.76
N GLU A 128 -0.84 -7.12 -1.77
CA GLU A 128 -2.30 -7.05 -1.66
C GLU A 128 -2.79 -5.63 -1.43
N ILE A 129 -2.10 -4.87 -0.59
CA ILE A 129 -2.37 -3.44 -0.36
C ILE A 129 -2.11 -2.68 -1.66
N LEU A 130 -1.01 -2.97 -2.34
CA LEU A 130 -0.67 -2.30 -3.60
C LEU A 130 -1.67 -2.61 -4.72
N ALA A 131 -2.14 -3.86 -4.81
CA ALA A 131 -3.20 -4.28 -5.72
C ALA A 131 -4.52 -3.55 -5.42
N HIS A 132 -4.95 -3.54 -4.16
CA HIS A 132 -6.13 -2.80 -3.73
C HIS A 132 -6.02 -1.31 -4.06
N ALA A 133 -4.88 -0.71 -3.78
CA ALA A 133 -4.61 0.70 -4.04
C ALA A 133 -4.65 1.07 -5.53
N GLY A 134 -4.12 0.22 -6.41
CA GLY A 134 -4.25 0.41 -7.86
C GLY A 134 -5.72 0.37 -8.33
N ARG A 135 -6.53 -0.54 -7.75
CA ARG A 135 -7.98 -0.58 -8.03
C ARG A 135 -8.72 0.65 -7.52
N LEU A 136 -8.32 1.22 -6.38
CA LEU A 136 -8.85 2.50 -5.91
C LEU A 136 -8.55 3.64 -6.90
N TYR A 137 -7.32 3.71 -7.40
CA TYR A 137 -6.94 4.71 -8.42
C TYR A 137 -7.75 4.57 -9.72
N ASP A 138 -8.02 3.34 -10.15
CA ASP A 138 -8.85 3.08 -11.33
C ASP A 138 -10.33 3.43 -11.06
N SER A 139 -10.92 2.90 -10.00
CA SER A 139 -12.30 3.21 -9.61
C SER A 139 -12.58 2.90 -8.13
N TRP A 140 -12.26 3.85 -7.25
CA TRP A 140 -12.54 3.74 -5.82
C TRP A 140 -14.01 3.45 -5.53
N VAL A 141 -14.94 4.12 -6.21
CA VAL A 141 -16.39 3.90 -6.05
C VAL A 141 -16.76 2.43 -6.23
N LYS A 142 -16.24 1.77 -7.28
CA LYS A 142 -16.51 0.35 -7.54
C LYS A 142 -15.80 -0.54 -6.53
N GLU A 143 -14.56 -0.23 -6.20
CA GLU A 143 -13.74 -1.05 -5.31
C GLU A 143 -14.30 -1.10 -3.89
N ILE A 144 -14.61 0.05 -3.30
CA ILE A 144 -15.15 0.13 -1.93
C ILE A 144 -16.68 0.09 -1.88
N LYS A 145 -17.33 -0.09 -3.05
CA LYS A 145 -18.80 -0.11 -3.21
C LYS A 145 -19.48 1.13 -2.62
N ALA A 146 -18.82 2.29 -2.75
CA ALA A 146 -19.36 3.56 -2.28
C ALA A 146 -20.48 4.07 -3.19
N THR A 147 -21.31 4.95 -2.64
CA THR A 147 -22.21 5.78 -3.45
C THR A 147 -21.39 6.87 -4.13
N ALA A 148 -21.40 6.89 -5.46
CA ALA A 148 -20.73 7.96 -6.21
C ALA A 148 -21.34 9.33 -5.86
N PRO A 149 -20.52 10.40 -5.79
CA PRO A 149 -21.06 11.75 -5.67
C PRO A 149 -21.98 12.08 -6.85
N THR A 150 -22.97 12.93 -6.60
CA THR A 150 -23.87 13.42 -7.65
C THR A 150 -23.18 14.47 -8.51
N GLY A 151 -23.35 14.40 -9.82
CA GLY A 151 -22.75 15.34 -10.76
C GLY A 151 -21.28 15.04 -11.06
N ASP A 152 -20.66 15.96 -11.80
CA ASP A 152 -19.25 15.85 -12.20
C ASP A 152 -18.32 16.21 -11.04
N GLN A 153 -17.12 15.66 -11.06
CA GLN A 153 -16.03 16.04 -10.17
C GLN A 153 -15.77 17.54 -10.34
N PRO A 154 -15.68 18.37 -9.27
CA PRO A 154 -15.69 19.83 -9.43
C PRO A 154 -14.50 20.43 -10.21
N LEU A 155 -13.33 19.79 -10.20
CA LEU A 155 -12.24 20.15 -11.10
C LEU A 155 -12.61 19.90 -12.54
N TRP A 156 -13.41 18.89 -12.87
CA TRP A 156 -13.80 18.55 -14.25
C TRP A 156 -14.33 19.74 -15.06
N ALA A 157 -14.93 20.74 -14.41
CA ALA A 157 -15.35 22.00 -15.04
C ALA A 157 -14.20 22.87 -15.59
N LEU A 158 -12.95 22.61 -15.20
CA LEU A 158 -11.74 23.31 -15.64
C LEU A 158 -11.19 22.81 -16.97
N GLN A 159 -11.71 21.68 -17.49
CA GLN A 159 -11.35 21.15 -18.79
C GLN A 159 -12.58 21.18 -19.72
N THR A 160 -12.36 21.31 -21.03
CA THR A 160 -13.43 21.42 -22.04
C THR A 160 -13.34 20.39 -23.16
N THR A 161 -12.40 19.45 -23.05
CA THR A 161 -12.03 18.52 -24.14
C THR A 161 -12.65 17.14 -23.98
N ASN A 162 -12.81 16.66 -22.74
CA ASN A 162 -13.40 15.37 -22.43
C ASN A 162 -14.89 15.54 -22.16
N THR A 163 -15.71 14.68 -22.77
CA THR A 163 -17.17 14.73 -22.70
C THR A 163 -17.79 13.79 -21.67
N ARG A 164 -16.99 13.07 -20.88
CA ARG A 164 -17.52 12.22 -19.79
C ARG A 164 -18.17 13.07 -18.72
N THR A 165 -19.14 12.47 -18.04
CA THR A 165 -19.95 13.11 -16.99
C THR A 165 -20.25 12.13 -15.86
N GLY A 166 -20.79 12.64 -14.76
CA GLY A 166 -21.22 11.92 -13.59
C GLY A 166 -20.07 11.16 -12.91
N LYS A 167 -20.39 9.96 -12.40
CA LYS A 167 -19.49 9.13 -11.59
C LYS A 167 -18.14 8.83 -12.25
N ASP A 168 -18.06 8.83 -13.59
CA ASP A 168 -16.82 8.50 -14.28
C ASP A 168 -15.74 9.56 -14.02
N THR A 169 -16.14 10.83 -13.97
CA THR A 169 -15.24 11.98 -13.73
C THR A 169 -14.54 11.95 -12.36
N TRP A 170 -15.02 11.13 -11.42
CA TRP A 170 -14.48 10.98 -10.07
C TRP A 170 -13.36 9.94 -9.94
N ARG A 171 -13.01 9.25 -11.03
CA ARG A 171 -11.95 8.25 -11.05
C ARG A 171 -10.61 8.94 -11.31
N CYS A 172 -9.60 8.68 -10.48
CA CYS A 172 -8.28 9.33 -10.58
C CYS A 172 -7.67 9.16 -11.98
N LYS A 173 -7.83 7.97 -12.57
CA LYS A 173 -7.34 7.67 -13.92
C LYS A 173 -7.94 8.57 -15.00
N GLU A 174 -9.14 9.14 -14.85
CA GLU A 174 -9.70 10.00 -15.91
C GLU A 174 -8.91 11.31 -16.03
N CYS A 175 -8.38 11.81 -14.92
CA CYS A 175 -7.53 13.00 -14.91
C CYS A 175 -6.08 12.63 -15.21
N HIS A 176 -5.56 11.59 -14.57
CA HIS A 176 -4.11 11.32 -14.53
C HIS A 176 -3.65 10.21 -15.51
N GLY A 177 -4.59 9.52 -16.15
CA GLY A 177 -4.33 8.46 -17.12
C GLY A 177 -3.91 7.13 -16.48
N TRP A 178 -4.08 6.03 -17.22
CA TRP A 178 -3.53 4.72 -16.81
C TRP A 178 -2.02 4.59 -17.03
N ASP A 179 -1.43 5.49 -17.81
CA ASP A 179 0.02 5.60 -17.99
C ASP A 179 0.66 6.57 -16.99
N TYR A 180 -0.16 7.14 -16.11
CA TYR A 180 0.20 8.04 -15.02
C TYR A 180 0.82 9.38 -15.45
N LYS A 181 0.79 9.70 -16.74
CA LYS A 181 1.43 10.91 -17.30
C LYS A 181 0.43 12.02 -17.65
N GLY A 182 -0.89 11.75 -17.55
CA GLY A 182 -1.94 12.72 -17.86
C GLY A 182 -1.72 13.38 -19.22
N LYS A 183 -1.74 14.72 -19.25
CA LYS A 183 -1.51 15.54 -20.45
C LYS A 183 -0.15 15.32 -21.14
N GLY A 184 0.84 14.77 -20.44
CA GLY A 184 2.17 14.48 -21.01
C GLY A 184 2.32 13.06 -21.56
N GLY A 185 1.25 12.27 -21.54
CA GLY A 185 1.27 10.85 -21.79
C GLY A 185 0.51 10.38 -23.02
N ALA A 186 0.09 9.12 -22.96
CA ALA A 186 -0.78 8.46 -23.92
C ALA A 186 -2.12 9.20 -24.10
N TYR A 187 -2.58 9.87 -23.04
CA TYR A 187 -3.84 10.61 -22.99
C TYR A 187 -3.66 12.10 -23.23
N SER A 188 -2.59 12.51 -23.91
CA SER A 188 -2.30 13.91 -24.28
C SER A 188 -3.21 14.47 -25.37
N LYS A 189 -4.02 13.62 -26.02
CA LYS A 189 -5.00 13.97 -27.06
C LYS A 189 -6.13 12.93 -27.13
N GLY A 190 -7.16 13.21 -27.93
CA GLY A 190 -8.27 12.30 -28.18
C GLY A 190 -9.34 12.33 -27.08
N SER A 191 -10.24 11.35 -27.09
CA SER A 191 -11.44 11.29 -26.23
C SER A 191 -11.15 11.16 -24.74
N HIS A 192 -9.92 10.84 -24.35
CA HIS A 192 -9.46 10.75 -22.97
C HIS A 192 -8.68 11.98 -22.50
N PHE A 193 -8.41 12.96 -23.37
CA PHE A 193 -7.63 14.13 -22.98
C PHE A 193 -8.40 15.08 -22.09
N THR A 194 -7.80 15.44 -20.97
CA THR A 194 -8.38 16.35 -19.95
C THR A 194 -7.49 17.55 -19.64
N GLY A 195 -6.23 17.58 -20.12
CA GLY A 195 -5.28 18.65 -19.79
C GLY A 195 -4.73 18.62 -18.35
N TYR A 196 -5.11 17.64 -17.51
CA TYR A 196 -4.55 17.50 -16.16
C TYR A 196 -3.13 16.92 -16.17
N PRO A 197 -2.29 17.27 -15.19
CA PRO A 197 -0.96 16.69 -15.07
C PRO A 197 -1.03 15.20 -14.70
N GLY A 198 0.00 14.45 -15.10
CA GLY A 198 0.22 13.10 -14.59
C GLY A 198 0.72 13.09 -13.14
N VAL A 199 0.68 11.91 -12.54
CA VAL A 199 1.13 11.64 -11.17
C VAL A 199 2.45 10.86 -11.12
N ILE A 200 3.01 10.44 -12.25
CA ILE A 200 4.21 9.59 -12.28
C ILE A 200 5.39 10.18 -11.51
N ASN A 201 5.61 11.49 -11.60
CA ASN A 201 6.72 12.18 -10.93
C ASN A 201 6.44 12.42 -9.44
N ALA A 202 5.18 12.34 -9.01
CA ALA A 202 4.80 12.53 -7.61
C ALA A 202 5.43 11.42 -6.73
N SER A 203 5.59 10.22 -7.28
CA SER A 203 6.22 9.07 -6.61
C SER A 203 7.63 9.39 -6.08
N THR A 204 8.44 10.12 -6.85
CA THR A 204 9.82 10.44 -6.47
C THR A 204 9.97 11.85 -5.88
N ALA A 205 9.11 12.79 -6.27
CA ALA A 205 9.24 14.19 -5.89
C ALA A 205 8.61 14.53 -4.53
N LEU A 206 7.64 13.74 -4.06
CA LEU A 206 6.86 14.06 -2.86
C LEU A 206 7.01 12.98 -1.78
N SER A 207 6.95 13.40 -0.52
CA SER A 207 6.79 12.52 0.63
C SER A 207 5.36 11.98 0.71
N LYS A 208 5.13 10.92 1.52
CA LYS A 208 3.79 10.40 1.75
C LYS A 208 2.88 11.43 2.43
N ASP A 209 3.43 12.24 3.34
CA ASP A 209 2.67 13.30 4.01
C ASP A 209 2.24 14.37 3.00
N GLN A 210 3.14 14.82 2.13
CA GLN A 210 2.80 15.76 1.06
C GLN A 210 1.75 15.20 0.10
N LEU A 211 1.84 13.91 -0.25
CA LEU A 211 0.82 13.26 -1.07
C LEU A 211 -0.54 13.18 -0.35
N THR A 212 -0.53 12.95 0.96
CA THR A 212 -1.73 12.91 1.80
C THR A 212 -2.39 14.28 1.86
N GLU A 213 -1.63 15.33 2.13
CA GLU A 213 -2.12 16.72 2.12
C GLU A 213 -2.75 17.09 0.77
N ILE A 214 -2.18 16.64 -0.36
CA ILE A 214 -2.75 16.87 -1.69
C ILE A 214 -4.07 16.11 -1.89
N MET A 215 -4.17 14.88 -1.39
CA MET A 215 -5.41 14.10 -1.40
C MET A 215 -6.48 14.71 -0.48
N GLU A 216 -6.08 15.51 0.50
CA GLU A 216 -6.91 16.31 1.40
C GLU A 216 -7.15 17.74 0.89
N GLY A 217 -6.78 18.01 -0.38
CA GLY A 217 -7.12 19.26 -1.05
C GLY A 217 -6.15 20.43 -0.81
N ALA A 218 -4.94 20.20 -0.30
CA ALA A 218 -3.97 21.28 -0.03
C ALA A 218 -3.63 22.13 -1.27
N ASN A 219 -3.59 21.53 -2.46
CA ASN A 219 -3.33 22.26 -3.72
C ASN A 219 -4.60 22.90 -4.31
N ASP A 220 -5.75 22.25 -4.12
CA ASP A 220 -7.06 22.72 -4.56
C ASP A 220 -8.11 21.97 -3.73
N TYR A 221 -8.97 22.70 -3.01
CA TYR A 221 -10.00 22.10 -2.15
C TYR A 221 -10.96 21.18 -2.92
N ARG A 222 -11.10 21.37 -4.24
CA ARG A 222 -11.92 20.51 -5.11
C ARG A 222 -11.26 19.16 -5.40
N HIS A 223 -10.00 18.99 -5.05
CA HIS A 223 -9.25 17.74 -5.09
C HIS A 223 -9.33 16.97 -3.75
N ASP A 224 -10.12 17.42 -2.78
CA ASP A 224 -10.26 16.75 -1.49
C ASP A 224 -11.08 15.46 -1.62
N PHE A 225 -10.42 14.31 -1.44
CA PHE A 225 -11.04 12.99 -1.40
C PHE A 225 -11.19 12.44 0.02
N SER A 226 -10.69 13.12 1.05
CA SER A 226 -10.77 12.67 2.45
C SER A 226 -12.20 12.60 2.96
N VAL A 227 -13.09 13.43 2.41
CA VAL A 227 -14.52 13.39 2.72
C VAL A 227 -15.27 12.28 1.97
N LEU A 228 -14.63 11.62 1.00
CA LEU A 228 -15.22 10.58 0.14
C LEU A 228 -14.69 9.18 0.46
N MET A 229 -13.51 9.09 1.06
CA MET A 229 -12.82 7.86 1.39
C MET A 229 -12.27 7.95 2.81
N THR A 230 -12.35 6.85 3.57
CA THR A 230 -11.71 6.75 4.89
C THR A 230 -10.19 6.93 4.78
N ASP A 231 -9.54 7.36 5.87
CA ASP A 231 -8.07 7.49 5.96
C ASP A 231 -7.32 6.26 5.48
N LEU A 232 -7.83 5.05 5.75
CA LEU A 232 -7.26 3.79 5.24
C LEU A 232 -7.21 3.76 3.71
N HIS A 233 -8.30 4.09 3.04
CA HIS A 233 -8.42 4.07 1.59
C HIS A 233 -7.62 5.19 0.94
N THR A 234 -7.65 6.39 1.52
CA THR A 234 -6.81 7.51 1.08
C THR A 234 -5.33 7.17 1.23
N GLY A 235 -4.95 6.58 2.36
CA GLY A 235 -3.61 6.07 2.61
C GLY A 235 -3.18 5.01 1.59
N HIS A 236 -4.06 4.07 1.23
CA HIS A 236 -3.78 3.11 0.17
C HIS A 236 -3.51 3.81 -1.17
N VAL A 237 -4.32 4.80 -1.58
CA VAL A 237 -4.03 5.58 -2.80
C VAL A 237 -2.65 6.24 -2.71
N VAL A 238 -2.27 6.81 -1.57
CA VAL A 238 -0.93 7.37 -1.35
C VAL A 238 0.16 6.31 -1.50
N GLU A 239 -0.03 5.09 -0.98
CA GLU A 239 0.90 3.99 -1.22
C GLU A 239 1.04 3.67 -2.71
N PHE A 240 -0.06 3.67 -3.46
CA PHE A 240 -0.01 3.47 -4.90
C PHE A 240 0.72 4.60 -5.63
N LEU A 241 0.50 5.85 -5.23
CA LEU A 241 1.22 6.99 -5.77
C LEU A 241 2.73 6.89 -5.49
N LYS A 242 3.13 6.29 -4.37
CA LYS A 242 4.54 6.10 -4.00
C LYS A 242 5.19 4.89 -4.66
N TRP A 243 4.49 3.76 -4.72
CA TRP A 243 5.07 2.44 -5.03
C TRP A 243 4.48 1.74 -6.27
N GLY A 244 3.27 2.12 -6.69
CA GLY A 244 2.57 1.49 -7.82
C GLY A 244 2.97 2.06 -9.19
N MET A 245 3.55 3.26 -9.17
CA MET A 245 3.94 4.02 -10.34
C MET A 245 5.06 3.36 -11.14
N VAL A 246 4.85 3.18 -12.44
CA VAL A 246 5.85 2.65 -13.37
C VAL A 246 5.89 3.49 -14.63
N ASN A 247 7.09 3.90 -15.04
CA ASN A 247 7.28 4.53 -16.35
C ASN A 247 7.17 3.47 -17.45
N LEU A 248 6.10 3.53 -18.24
CA LEU A 248 5.82 2.54 -19.29
C LEU A 248 6.51 2.85 -20.64
N THR A 249 7.14 4.02 -20.80
CA THR A 249 7.81 4.39 -22.06
C THR A 249 8.89 3.41 -22.53
N PRO A 250 9.69 2.77 -21.67
CA PRO A 250 10.65 1.76 -22.11
C PRO A 250 9.99 0.45 -22.60
N TYR A 251 8.70 0.23 -22.31
CA TYR A 251 8.02 -1.05 -22.51
C TYR A 251 6.93 -1.00 -23.57
N ILE A 252 6.43 0.18 -23.92
CA ILE A 252 5.40 0.38 -24.94
C ILE A 252 5.84 1.52 -25.84
N ASP A 253 5.72 1.32 -27.16
CA ASP A 253 5.79 2.40 -28.13
C ASP A 253 4.47 3.18 -28.10
N TYR A 254 4.52 4.44 -27.67
CA TYR A 254 3.35 5.27 -27.50
C TYR A 254 2.68 5.69 -28.82
N ALA A 255 3.39 5.60 -29.95
CA ALA A 255 2.82 5.89 -31.26
C ALA A 255 2.09 4.68 -31.84
N THR A 256 2.70 3.49 -31.73
CA THR A 256 2.15 2.25 -32.33
C THR A 256 1.33 1.41 -31.37
N LYS A 257 1.36 1.73 -30.06
CA LYS A 257 0.74 0.98 -28.96
C LYS A 257 1.29 -0.45 -28.81
N LYS A 258 2.44 -0.75 -29.43
CA LYS A 258 3.07 -2.07 -29.39
C LYS A 258 4.05 -2.22 -28.23
N PRO A 259 4.10 -3.40 -27.58
CA PRO A 259 5.14 -3.73 -26.63
C PRO A 259 6.55 -3.64 -27.24
N ILE A 260 7.52 -3.22 -26.42
CA ILE A 260 8.95 -3.13 -26.77
C ILE A 260 9.69 -4.25 -26.02
N GLY A 261 10.43 -5.08 -26.76
CA GLY A 261 11.26 -6.15 -26.16
C GLY A 261 10.47 -7.26 -25.47
N ALA A 262 9.20 -7.43 -25.85
CA ALA A 262 8.32 -8.43 -25.27
C ALA A 262 8.51 -9.83 -25.89
N ASN A 263 8.16 -10.87 -25.14
CA ASN A 263 8.20 -12.26 -25.57
C ASN A 263 6.77 -12.83 -25.59
N ALA A 264 6.20 -12.95 -26.79
CA ALA A 264 4.84 -13.46 -26.99
C ALA A 264 4.64 -14.89 -26.46
N ALA A 265 5.66 -15.76 -26.53
CA ALA A 265 5.54 -17.15 -26.08
C ALA A 265 5.49 -17.22 -24.54
N ALA A 266 6.36 -16.47 -23.86
CA ALA A 266 6.32 -16.35 -22.40
C ALA A 266 5.01 -15.70 -21.93
N GLY A 267 4.55 -14.68 -22.66
CA GLY A 267 3.26 -14.04 -22.43
C GLY A 267 2.08 -14.99 -22.55
N LYS A 268 2.10 -15.86 -23.57
CA LYS A 268 1.07 -16.88 -23.76
C LYS A 268 1.05 -17.89 -22.61
N GLU A 269 2.21 -18.34 -22.13
CA GLU A 269 2.28 -19.27 -21.00
C GLU A 269 1.66 -18.67 -19.73
N LEU A 270 1.98 -17.41 -19.43
CA LEU A 270 1.36 -16.67 -18.31
C LEU A 270 -0.14 -16.47 -18.53
N TYR A 271 -0.56 -16.16 -19.76
CA TYR A 271 -1.97 -16.02 -20.11
C TYR A 271 -2.76 -17.32 -19.93
N ASP A 272 -2.25 -18.43 -20.47
CA ASP A 272 -2.90 -19.74 -20.39
C ASP A 272 -3.05 -20.20 -18.93
N SER A 273 -2.03 -19.96 -18.11
CA SER A 273 -2.01 -20.38 -16.70
C SER A 273 -2.90 -19.53 -15.79
N THR A 274 -3.09 -18.24 -16.09
CA THR A 274 -3.69 -17.28 -15.13
C THR A 274 -4.95 -16.61 -15.65
N CYS A 275 -5.06 -16.37 -16.96
CA CYS A 275 -6.09 -15.51 -17.55
C CYS A 275 -7.13 -16.30 -18.34
N ALA A 276 -6.72 -17.33 -19.08
CA ALA A 276 -7.56 -18.04 -20.04
C ALA A 276 -8.78 -18.71 -19.40
N ALA A 277 -8.71 -19.10 -18.12
CA ALA A 277 -9.84 -19.69 -17.40
C ALA A 277 -11.04 -18.73 -17.28
N CYS A 278 -10.79 -17.42 -17.14
CA CYS A 278 -11.85 -16.41 -17.02
C CYS A 278 -12.09 -15.70 -18.37
N HIS A 279 -11.05 -15.48 -19.19
CA HIS A 279 -11.15 -14.72 -20.45
C HIS A 279 -11.36 -15.59 -21.70
N GLY A 280 -11.12 -16.90 -21.62
CA GLY A 280 -11.14 -17.82 -22.76
C GLY A 280 -9.79 -17.90 -23.46
N ALA A 281 -9.56 -18.98 -24.21
CA ALA A 281 -8.34 -19.10 -25.02
C ALA A 281 -8.24 -18.04 -26.13
N ASP A 282 -9.38 -17.53 -26.59
CA ASP A 282 -9.51 -16.47 -27.60
C ASP A 282 -9.77 -15.08 -26.99
N GLY A 283 -9.85 -14.96 -25.65
CA GLY A 283 -10.11 -13.71 -24.97
C GLY A 283 -11.55 -13.17 -25.07
N LYS A 284 -12.51 -13.98 -25.55
CA LYS A 284 -13.90 -13.54 -25.81
C LYS A 284 -14.94 -13.97 -24.76
N LEU A 285 -14.55 -14.66 -23.69
CA LEU A 285 -15.55 -15.10 -22.68
C LEU A 285 -16.19 -13.95 -21.91
N LEU A 286 -15.52 -12.81 -21.80
CA LEU A 286 -16.01 -11.62 -21.09
C LEU A 286 -16.16 -10.47 -22.06
N ASN A 287 -17.39 -9.97 -22.22
CA ASN A 287 -17.69 -8.72 -22.90
C ASN A 287 -17.67 -7.57 -21.89
N PHE A 288 -16.73 -6.64 -22.06
CA PHE A 288 -16.53 -5.41 -21.29
C PHE A 288 -17.31 -4.22 -21.85
N GLY A 289 -17.82 -4.34 -23.07
CA GLY A 289 -18.65 -3.36 -23.74
C GLY A 289 -20.14 -3.64 -23.53
N SER A 290 -20.94 -3.29 -24.52
CA SER A 290 -22.37 -3.64 -24.56
C SER A 290 -22.61 -4.77 -25.56
N ASP A 291 -23.81 -5.33 -25.58
CA ASP A 291 -24.17 -6.31 -26.62
C ASP A 291 -24.18 -5.70 -28.04
N ALA A 292 -24.36 -4.37 -28.13
CA ALA A 292 -24.37 -3.63 -29.40
C ALA A 292 -22.97 -3.19 -29.86
N GLU A 293 -22.09 -2.92 -28.91
CA GLU A 293 -20.70 -2.52 -29.11
C GLU A 293 -19.84 -3.36 -28.16
N PRO A 294 -19.53 -4.61 -28.54
CA PRO A 294 -18.80 -5.50 -27.67
C PRO A 294 -17.35 -5.02 -27.48
N GLU A 295 -16.81 -5.38 -26.32
CA GLU A 295 -15.54 -5.06 -25.67
C GLU A 295 -14.78 -6.33 -25.24
N PHE A 296 -13.85 -6.90 -25.98
CA PHE A 296 -13.12 -8.12 -25.63
C PHE A 296 -11.68 -7.81 -25.27
N LEU A 297 -11.00 -8.80 -24.67
CA LEU A 297 -9.65 -8.59 -24.18
C LEU A 297 -8.67 -8.16 -25.28
N GLY A 298 -8.81 -8.74 -26.47
CA GLY A 298 -7.98 -8.40 -27.63
C GLY A 298 -8.20 -6.99 -28.15
N THR A 299 -9.39 -6.42 -27.95
CA THR A 299 -9.74 -5.02 -28.30
C THR A 299 -9.06 -4.07 -27.33
N ILE A 300 -9.25 -4.28 -26.02
CA ILE A 300 -8.60 -3.47 -24.96
C ILE A 300 -7.07 -3.50 -25.11
N ALA A 301 -6.48 -4.68 -25.32
CA ALA A 301 -5.04 -4.83 -25.45
C ALA A 301 -4.45 -4.02 -26.62
N LYS A 302 -5.19 -3.88 -27.73
CA LYS A 302 -4.75 -3.12 -28.91
C LYS A 302 -5.05 -1.63 -28.78
N ASP A 303 -6.24 -1.29 -28.31
CA ASP A 303 -6.71 0.09 -28.31
C ASP A 303 -6.18 0.87 -27.12
N ASN A 304 -6.02 0.21 -25.97
CA ASN A 304 -5.55 0.82 -24.74
C ASN A 304 -4.60 -0.09 -23.94
N PRO A 305 -3.35 -0.29 -24.40
CA PRO A 305 -2.38 -1.14 -23.72
C PRO A 305 -2.04 -0.66 -22.30
N TRP A 306 -2.19 0.64 -22.00
CA TRP A 306 -1.92 1.18 -20.66
C TRP A 306 -3.01 0.79 -19.66
N GLU A 307 -4.27 0.81 -20.07
CA GLU A 307 -5.38 0.27 -19.27
C GLU A 307 -5.20 -1.23 -19.05
N PHE A 308 -4.85 -1.98 -20.10
CA PHE A 308 -4.55 -3.40 -20.00
C PHE A 308 -3.46 -3.67 -18.95
N ILE A 309 -2.31 -3.02 -19.05
CA ILE A 309 -1.21 -3.21 -18.09
C ILE A 309 -1.64 -2.84 -16.67
N HIS A 310 -2.36 -1.73 -16.50
CA HIS A 310 -2.84 -1.33 -15.18
C HIS A 310 -3.72 -2.42 -14.54
N LYS A 311 -4.71 -2.91 -15.29
CA LYS A 311 -5.66 -3.91 -14.81
C LYS A 311 -5.00 -5.27 -14.58
N VAL A 312 -4.07 -5.69 -15.43
CA VAL A 312 -3.30 -6.92 -15.19
C VAL A 312 -2.40 -6.79 -13.96
N ARG A 313 -1.82 -5.61 -13.71
CA ARG A 313 -0.98 -5.40 -12.51
C ARG A 313 -1.78 -5.42 -11.22
N PHE A 314 -2.90 -4.71 -11.16
CA PHE A 314 -3.59 -4.41 -9.89
C PHE A 314 -4.96 -5.10 -9.74
N GLY A 315 -5.48 -5.68 -10.82
CA GLY A 315 -6.82 -6.26 -10.90
C GLY A 315 -7.88 -5.28 -11.41
N GLN A 316 -9.13 -5.76 -11.46
CA GLN A 316 -10.29 -5.00 -11.91
C GLN A 316 -11.13 -4.53 -10.72
N PRO A 317 -11.41 -3.22 -10.58
CA PRO A 317 -12.21 -2.72 -9.45
C PRO A 317 -13.57 -3.41 -9.32
N GLY A 318 -13.88 -3.86 -8.10
CA GLY A 318 -15.16 -4.49 -7.76
C GLY A 318 -15.39 -5.89 -8.36
N THR A 319 -14.39 -6.48 -9.03
CA THR A 319 -14.47 -7.83 -9.59
C THR A 319 -13.28 -8.67 -9.09
N PRO A 320 -13.50 -9.94 -8.72
CA PRO A 320 -12.40 -10.87 -8.45
C PRO A 320 -11.58 -11.10 -9.73
N MET A 321 -10.47 -10.40 -9.87
CA MET A 321 -9.49 -10.57 -10.94
C MET A 321 -8.10 -10.68 -10.28
N PRO A 322 -7.33 -11.75 -10.53
CA PRO A 322 -5.98 -11.88 -10.02
C PRO A 322 -5.11 -10.67 -10.41
N ALA A 323 -4.30 -10.20 -9.47
CA ALA A 323 -3.40 -9.07 -9.67
C ALA A 323 -1.97 -9.56 -9.86
N GLY A 324 -1.34 -9.17 -10.96
CA GLY A 324 0.05 -9.53 -11.27
C GLY A 324 1.03 -9.18 -10.15
N VAL A 325 0.83 -8.06 -9.44
CA VAL A 325 1.69 -7.69 -8.31
C VAL A 325 1.59 -8.69 -7.15
N VAL A 326 0.40 -9.26 -6.89
CA VAL A 326 0.20 -10.31 -5.87
C VAL A 326 0.84 -11.63 -6.31
N ASN A 327 0.81 -11.92 -7.61
CA ASN A 327 1.48 -13.08 -8.19
C ASN A 327 3.00 -12.88 -8.36
N GLY A 328 3.57 -11.77 -7.90
CA GLY A 328 4.99 -11.47 -8.01
C GLY A 328 5.46 -11.18 -9.45
N TRP A 329 4.55 -10.85 -10.36
CA TRP A 329 4.90 -10.57 -11.76
C TRP A 329 5.65 -9.25 -11.88
N THR A 330 6.78 -9.31 -12.58
CA THR A 330 7.52 -8.13 -13.02
C THR A 330 6.73 -7.37 -14.09
N ILE A 331 7.06 -6.09 -14.29
CA ILE A 331 6.48 -5.33 -15.41
C ILE A 331 6.75 -5.98 -16.76
N LYS A 332 7.93 -6.59 -16.94
CA LYS A 332 8.26 -7.30 -18.18
C LYS A 332 7.29 -8.45 -18.44
N GLN A 333 6.99 -9.27 -17.42
CA GLN A 333 6.04 -10.37 -17.57
C GLN A 333 4.64 -9.88 -17.94
N VAL A 334 4.19 -8.76 -17.35
CA VAL A 334 2.91 -8.14 -17.74
C VAL A 334 2.93 -7.67 -19.20
N VAL A 335 4.05 -7.11 -19.66
CA VAL A 335 4.23 -6.65 -21.04
C VAL A 335 4.32 -7.83 -22.02
N ASP A 336 4.91 -8.95 -21.61
CA ASP A 336 4.91 -10.20 -22.37
C ASP A 336 3.45 -10.70 -22.54
N VAL A 337 2.63 -10.67 -21.48
CA VAL A 337 1.19 -11.00 -21.57
C VAL A 337 0.44 -10.04 -22.48
N LEU A 338 0.75 -8.74 -22.46
CA LEU A 338 0.18 -7.76 -23.39
C LEU A 338 0.51 -8.11 -24.85
N GLU A 339 1.76 -8.49 -25.15
CA GLU A 339 2.17 -8.92 -26.48
C GLU A 339 1.33 -10.08 -26.98
N HIS A 340 1.11 -11.11 -26.14
CA HIS A 340 0.22 -12.20 -26.47
C HIS A 340 -1.24 -11.72 -26.64
N ALA A 341 -1.78 -10.94 -25.70
CA ALA A 341 -3.16 -10.46 -25.74
C ALA A 341 -3.45 -9.62 -27.00
N GLN A 342 -2.47 -8.89 -27.52
CA GLN A 342 -2.60 -8.16 -28.78
C GLN A 342 -2.72 -9.08 -30.01
N THR A 343 -2.34 -10.35 -29.92
CA THR A 343 -2.56 -11.36 -30.98
C THR A 343 -3.96 -11.98 -30.96
N LEU A 344 -4.69 -11.85 -29.84
CA LEU A 344 -6.05 -12.37 -29.72
C LEU A 344 -7.00 -11.60 -30.66
N PRO A 345 -8.12 -12.19 -31.10
CA PRO A 345 -9.09 -11.47 -31.92
C PRO A 345 -9.62 -10.21 -31.22
N ALA A 346 -9.79 -9.13 -31.98
CA ALA A 346 -10.63 -8.01 -31.57
C ALA A 346 -12.11 -8.31 -31.91
N GLU A 347 -13.02 -7.38 -31.58
CA GLU A 347 -14.40 -7.38 -32.10
C GLU A 347 -14.45 -7.56 -33.61
#